data_AF-A0A7Y8MIL5-F1
#
_entry.id   AF-A0A7Y8MIL5-F1
#
_cell.length_a   1.000
_cell.length_b   1.000
_cell.length_c   1.000
_cell.angle_alpha   90.00
_cell.angle_beta   90.00
_cell.angle_gamma   90.00
#
_symmetry.space_group_name_H-M   'P 1'
#
loop_
_entity.id
_entity.type
_entity.pdbx_description
1 polymer ?
#
loop_
_entity_poly.entity_id
_entity_poly.type
_entity_poly.pdbx_seq_one_letter_code
_entity_poly.pdbx_strand_id
1 'polypeptide(L)'
;MLQQHLQETYRYLFDEAHALLALGGSFRPFGAGTRRTGELIRATVEPPQDQDGAQDHIRGLIGGFKHEDSHGGLIAAGLVFDGQMTEDETEHGRALVFHLEAANGRALEVVVPYEVRLGNIIDFAEPNVQEVHPEIFVVREP
;
A
#
# COMPACT_ATOMS: atom_id res chain seq x y z
N MET A 1 7.20 18.49 3.25
CA MET A 1 6.28 18.10 4.34
C MET A 1 5.33 16.99 3.88
N LEU A 2 4.38 17.21 2.96
CA LEU A 2 3.56 16.10 2.42
C LEU A 2 4.36 14.96 1.76
N GLN A 3 5.39 15.30 0.99
CA GLN A 3 6.31 14.29 0.41
C GLN A 3 7.03 13.46 1.49
N GLN A 4 7.34 14.06 2.64
CA GLN A 4 7.96 13.36 3.75
C GLN A 4 6.98 12.36 4.38
N HIS A 5 5.71 12.73 4.55
CA HIS A 5 4.70 11.82 5.11
C HIS A 5 4.36 10.67 4.16
N LEU A 6 4.36 10.91 2.85
CA LEU A 6 4.26 9.83 1.85
C LEU A 6 5.45 8.86 1.96
N GLN A 7 6.66 9.39 2.10
CA GLN A 7 7.86 8.57 2.26
C GLN A 7 7.87 7.79 3.59
N GLU A 8 7.41 8.41 4.68
CA GLU A 8 7.25 7.75 5.99
C GLU A 8 6.21 6.63 5.92
N THR A 9 5.08 6.89 5.26
CA THR A 9 4.01 5.90 5.03
C THR A 9 4.53 4.74 4.18
N TYR A 10 5.24 5.03 3.09
CA TYR A 10 5.88 4.01 2.26
C TYR A 10 6.85 3.14 3.05
N ARG A 11 7.79 3.74 3.79
CA ARG A 11 8.79 3.00 4.57
C ARG A 11 8.12 2.09 5.60
N TYR A 12 7.11 2.61 6.31
CA TYR A 12 6.36 1.83 7.27
C TYR A 12 5.70 0.59 6.61
N LEU A 13 5.03 0.79 5.47
CA LEU A 13 4.38 -0.31 4.75
C LEU A 13 5.39 -1.32 4.21
N PHE A 14 6.53 -0.84 3.71
CA PHE A 14 7.59 -1.69 3.19
C PHE A 14 8.19 -2.58 4.27
N ASP A 15 8.54 -2.00 5.42
CA ASP A 15 9.13 -2.74 6.55
C ASP A 15 8.19 -3.83 7.05
N GLU A 16 6.89 -3.52 7.19
CA GLU A 16 5.88 -4.49 7.62
C GLU A 16 5.64 -5.58 6.56
N ALA A 17 5.55 -5.21 5.28
CA ALA A 17 5.34 -6.17 4.19
C ALA A 17 6.52 -7.13 4.06
N HIS A 18 7.75 -6.61 4.17
CA HIS A 18 8.95 -7.43 4.17
C HIS A 18 8.97 -8.42 5.34
N ALA A 19 8.63 -7.98 6.55
CA ALA A 19 8.55 -8.86 7.71
C ALA A 19 7.51 -9.98 7.51
N LEU A 20 6.34 -9.66 6.95
CA LEU A 20 5.29 -10.64 6.65
C LEU A 20 5.72 -11.64 5.56
N LEU A 21 6.41 -11.17 4.50
CA LEU A 21 6.95 -12.04 3.46
C LEU A 21 8.00 -13.03 4.02
N ALA A 22 8.90 -12.56 4.88
CA ALA A 22 9.92 -13.42 5.48
C ALA A 22 9.30 -14.52 6.37
N LEU A 23 8.18 -14.23 7.04
CA LEU A 23 7.49 -15.16 7.93
C LEU A 23 6.61 -16.18 7.18
N GLY A 24 5.86 -15.74 6.17
CA GLY A 24 4.77 -16.54 5.57
C GLY A 24 4.82 -16.70 4.06
N GLY A 25 5.78 -16.07 3.38
CA GLY A 25 5.94 -16.14 1.92
C GLY A 25 4.88 -15.36 1.11
N SER A 26 3.77 -14.95 1.71
CA SER A 26 2.72 -14.07 1.17
C SER A 26 1.91 -13.45 2.30
N PHE A 27 1.17 -12.37 2.04
CA PHE A 27 0.32 -11.70 3.01
C PHE A 27 -0.92 -11.08 2.37
N ARG A 28 -1.94 -10.80 3.19
CA ARG A 28 -3.16 -10.12 2.74
C ARG A 28 -2.95 -8.61 2.66
N PRO A 29 -3.60 -7.89 1.73
CA PRO A 29 -3.50 -6.43 1.64
C PRO A 29 -3.69 -5.74 3.00
N PHE A 30 -2.90 -4.70 3.27
CA PHE A 30 -3.06 -3.86 4.46
C PHE A 30 -2.64 -2.43 4.17
N GLY A 31 -2.94 -1.49 5.08
CA GLY A 31 -2.61 -0.09 4.87
C GLY A 31 -2.23 0.69 6.13
N ALA A 32 -1.71 1.89 5.91
CA ALA A 32 -1.43 2.87 6.93
C ALA A 32 -1.83 4.27 6.47
N GLY A 33 -2.31 5.09 7.41
CA GLY A 33 -2.61 6.49 7.22
C GLY A 33 -1.77 7.36 8.14
N THR A 34 -1.47 8.57 7.72
CA THR A 34 -0.87 9.60 8.57
C THR A 34 -1.88 10.72 8.78
N ARG A 35 -2.18 11.05 10.03
CA ARG A 35 -3.07 12.16 10.40
C ARG A 35 -2.36 13.51 10.30
N ARG A 36 -3.13 14.60 10.29
CA ARG A 36 -2.60 15.98 10.36
C ARG A 36 -1.71 16.25 11.58
N THR A 37 -1.90 15.48 12.66
CA THR A 37 -1.08 15.53 13.88
C THR A 37 0.29 14.86 13.72
N GLY A 38 0.52 14.14 12.61
CA GLY A 38 1.68 13.27 12.41
C GLY A 38 1.53 11.87 13.02
N GLU A 39 0.38 11.57 13.64
CA GLU A 39 0.07 10.23 14.16
C GLU A 39 -0.14 9.23 13.00
N LEU A 40 0.55 8.09 13.06
CA LEU A 40 0.37 6.99 12.12
C LEU A 40 -0.76 6.08 12.60
N ILE A 41 -1.79 5.93 11.78
CA ILE A 41 -2.89 5.00 11.98
C ILE A 41 -2.66 3.75 11.12
N ARG A 42 -2.85 2.58 11.71
CA ARG A 42 -2.82 1.30 10.97
C ARG A 42 -4.25 0.98 10.55
N ALA A 43 -4.49 0.80 9.26
CA ALA A 43 -5.74 0.24 8.77
C ALA A 43 -5.51 -1.23 8.45
N THR A 44 -5.94 -2.08 9.36
CA THR A 44 -6.24 -3.47 9.03
C THR A 44 -7.75 -3.50 8.84
N VAL A 45 -8.24 -3.71 7.62
CA VAL A 45 -9.67 -4.02 7.48
C VAL A 45 -9.90 -5.29 8.29
N GLU A 46 -10.99 -5.33 9.05
CA GLU A 46 -11.46 -6.61 9.56
C GLU A 46 -11.46 -7.60 8.39
N PRO A 47 -11.02 -8.86 8.61
CA PRO A 47 -10.91 -9.81 7.53
C PRO A 47 -12.25 -9.83 6.78
N PRO A 48 -12.23 -9.62 5.45
CA PRO A 48 -13.40 -9.88 4.64
C PRO A 48 -13.89 -11.31 4.92
N GLN A 49 -15.18 -11.58 4.72
CA GLN A 49 -15.70 -12.94 4.84
C GLN A 49 -14.87 -13.84 3.89
N ASP A 50 -14.66 -15.13 4.23
CA ASP A 50 -13.73 -16.09 3.58
C ASP A 50 -13.80 -16.22 2.02
N GLN A 51 -14.65 -15.45 1.34
CA GLN A 51 -14.90 -15.45 -0.10
C GLN A 51 -14.40 -14.21 -0.85
N ASP A 52 -13.94 -13.15 -0.17
CA ASP A 52 -13.58 -11.91 -0.86
C ASP A 52 -12.12 -11.95 -1.37
N GLY A 53 -11.95 -11.70 -2.67
CA GLY A 53 -10.63 -11.69 -3.31
C GLY A 53 -9.77 -10.50 -2.86
N ALA A 54 -8.47 -10.49 -3.19
CA ALA A 54 -7.56 -9.41 -2.84
C ALA A 54 -8.06 -8.01 -3.27
N GLN A 55 -8.75 -7.95 -4.42
CA GLN A 55 -9.40 -6.73 -4.94
C GLN A 55 -10.44 -6.15 -3.98
N ASP A 56 -11.29 -6.99 -3.38
CA ASP A 56 -12.34 -6.53 -2.48
C ASP A 56 -11.75 -6.06 -1.14
N HIS A 57 -10.64 -6.67 -0.70
CA HIS A 57 -9.88 -6.19 0.44
C HIS A 57 -9.26 -4.81 0.18
N ILE A 58 -8.66 -4.60 -1.00
CA ILE A 58 -8.11 -3.29 -1.40
C ILE A 58 -9.21 -2.22 -1.42
N ARG A 59 -10.39 -2.53 -1.99
CA ARG A 59 -11.55 -1.63 -1.96
C ARG A 59 -12.00 -1.30 -0.53
N GLY A 60 -12.00 -2.30 0.36
CA GLY A 60 -12.29 -2.13 1.78
C GLY A 60 -11.31 -1.18 2.47
N LEU A 61 -10.01 -1.31 2.22
CA LEU A 61 -8.97 -0.42 2.74
C LEU A 61 -9.18 1.02 2.27
N ILE A 62 -9.42 1.21 0.97
CA ILE A 62 -9.69 2.54 0.39
C ILE A 62 -10.94 3.16 1.02
N GLY A 63 -12.02 2.38 1.16
CA GLY A 63 -13.24 2.81 1.83
C GLY A 63 -13.00 3.22 3.30
N GLY A 64 -12.21 2.45 4.03
CA GLY A 64 -11.80 2.76 5.41
C GLY A 64 -11.02 4.07 5.50
N PHE A 65 -10.05 4.30 4.62
CA PHE A 65 -9.29 5.55 4.61
C PHE A 65 -10.12 6.76 4.23
N LYS A 66 -11.06 6.62 3.28
CA LYS A 66 -12.05 7.69 2.99
C LYS A 66 -12.87 8.05 4.22
N HIS A 67 -13.31 7.04 4.98
CA HIS A 67 -14.04 7.26 6.21
C HIS A 67 -13.18 7.98 7.27
N GLU A 68 -11.95 7.51 7.50
CA GLU A 68 -11.01 8.12 8.44
C GLU A 68 -10.66 9.57 8.06
N ASP A 69 -10.41 9.85 6.78
CA ASP A 69 -10.14 11.21 6.32
C ASP A 69 -11.31 12.16 6.61
N SER A 70 -12.55 11.70 6.37
CA SER A 70 -13.75 12.51 6.63
C SER A 70 -14.01 12.84 8.11
N HIS A 71 -13.47 12.06 9.06
CA HIS A 71 -13.71 12.23 10.50
C HIS A 71 -12.49 12.81 11.26
N GLY A 72 -11.27 12.40 10.89
CA GLY A 72 -10.04 12.73 11.60
C GLY A 72 -9.03 13.55 10.77
N GLY A 73 -9.21 13.63 9.45
CA GLY A 73 -8.31 14.30 8.53
C GLY A 73 -6.96 13.60 8.38
N LEU A 74 -6.77 12.97 7.23
CA LEU A 74 -5.49 12.39 6.83
C LEU A 74 -4.69 13.38 6.00
N ILE A 75 -3.36 13.24 6.02
CA ILE A 75 -2.44 13.98 5.16
C ILE A 75 -1.72 13.08 4.17
N ALA A 76 -1.61 11.79 4.50
CA ALA A 76 -1.16 10.74 3.61
C ALA A 76 -1.86 9.43 3.97
N ALA A 77 -2.04 8.56 3.00
CA ALA A 77 -2.51 7.20 3.21
C ALA A 77 -1.86 6.28 2.18
N GLY A 78 -1.72 5.01 2.53
CA GLY A 78 -1.14 4.03 1.65
C GLY A 78 -1.64 2.64 1.96
N LEU A 79 -1.65 1.80 0.93
CA LEU A 79 -1.92 0.38 1.04
C LEU A 79 -0.84 -0.39 0.30
N VAL A 80 -0.59 -1.62 0.73
CA VAL A 80 0.35 -2.54 0.11
C VAL A 80 -0.30 -3.92 -0.04
N PHE A 81 -0.02 -4.56 -1.17
CA PHE A 81 -0.42 -5.94 -1.45
C PHE A 81 0.66 -6.70 -2.20
N ASP A 82 0.59 -8.03 -2.09
CA ASP A 82 1.43 -8.98 -2.82
C ASP A 82 0.80 -9.26 -4.19
N GLY A 83 1.39 -8.67 -5.23
CA GLY A 83 0.97 -8.78 -6.61
C GLY A 83 1.69 -9.89 -7.37
N GLN A 84 1.00 -10.51 -8.32
CA GLN A 84 1.61 -11.36 -9.34
C GLN A 84 1.91 -10.50 -10.57
N MET A 85 3.12 -10.61 -11.10
CA MET A 85 3.49 -9.98 -12.37
C MET A 85 3.30 -10.97 -13.51
N THR A 86 2.92 -10.49 -14.68
CA THR A 86 2.91 -11.32 -15.89
C THR A 86 4.35 -11.52 -16.37
N GLU A 87 4.68 -12.69 -16.92
CA GLU A 87 6.04 -13.07 -17.35
C GLU A 87 6.65 -12.11 -18.40
N ASP A 88 5.83 -11.28 -19.05
CA ASP A 88 6.27 -10.30 -20.06
C ASP A 88 6.83 -8.99 -19.47
N GLU A 89 6.59 -8.69 -18.19
CA GLU A 89 6.88 -7.36 -17.63
C GLU A 89 8.20 -7.28 -16.83
N THR A 90 8.71 -8.38 -16.24
CA THR A 90 10.06 -8.45 -15.64
C THR A 90 10.55 -9.91 -15.48
N GLU A 91 11.84 -10.13 -15.20
CA GLU A 91 12.37 -11.45 -14.78
C GLU A 91 11.72 -11.99 -13.47
N HIS A 92 10.95 -11.16 -12.76
CA HIS A 92 10.39 -11.46 -11.44
C HIS A 92 8.89 -11.73 -11.56
N GLY A 93 8.42 -12.89 -11.09
CA GLY A 93 6.99 -13.25 -11.13
C GLY A 93 6.12 -12.60 -10.03
N ARG A 94 6.73 -11.85 -9.10
CA ARG A 94 6.06 -11.30 -7.90
C ARG A 94 6.55 -9.89 -7.58
N ALA A 95 5.66 -9.08 -7.01
CA ALA A 95 6.00 -7.74 -6.57
C ALA A 95 5.18 -7.29 -5.36
N LEU A 96 5.78 -6.44 -4.53
CA LEU A 96 5.02 -5.60 -3.62
C LEU A 96 4.45 -4.42 -4.41
N VAL A 97 3.14 -4.26 -4.37
CA VAL A 97 2.47 -3.11 -5.01
C VAL A 97 1.94 -2.20 -3.92
N PHE A 98 2.41 -0.95 -3.94
CA PHE A 98 2.01 0.09 -3.02
C PHE A 98 1.17 1.11 -3.78
N HIS A 99 0.00 1.44 -3.25
CA HIS A 99 -0.76 2.61 -3.70
C HIS A 99 -0.72 3.64 -2.58
N LEU A 100 -0.13 4.80 -2.86
CA LEU A 100 0.17 5.85 -1.88
C LEU A 100 -0.47 7.14 -2.33
N GLU A 101 -1.14 7.83 -1.42
CA GLU A 101 -1.79 9.10 -1.71
C GLU A 101 -1.50 10.15 -0.64
N ALA A 102 -1.51 11.40 -1.07
CA ALA A 102 -1.39 12.57 -0.21
C ALA A 102 -2.62 13.47 -0.36
N ALA A 103 -2.97 14.16 0.73
CA ALA A 103 -4.15 15.04 0.78
C ALA A 103 -4.10 16.24 -0.19
N ASN A 104 -2.98 16.46 -0.88
CA ASN A 104 -2.87 17.43 -1.96
C ASN A 104 -3.29 16.88 -3.33
N GLY A 105 -3.90 15.69 -3.38
CA GLY A 105 -4.38 15.05 -4.61
C GLY A 105 -3.30 14.33 -5.41
N ARG A 106 -2.09 14.18 -4.86
CA ARG A 106 -1.05 13.35 -5.49
C ARG A 106 -1.25 11.89 -5.10
N ALA A 107 -1.13 11.00 -6.08
CA ALA A 107 -1.12 9.56 -5.89
C ALA A 107 0.01 8.92 -6.68
N LEU A 108 0.63 7.91 -6.08
CA LEU A 108 1.75 7.16 -6.63
C LEU A 108 1.45 5.67 -6.47
N GLU A 109 1.74 4.92 -7.53
CA GLU A 109 1.91 3.48 -7.43
C GLU A 109 3.40 3.17 -7.42
N VAL A 110 3.85 2.42 -6.42
CA VAL A 110 5.22 1.91 -6.33
C VAL A 110 5.16 0.41 -6.45
N VAL A 111 5.88 -0.15 -7.41
CA VAL A 111 5.95 -1.58 -7.66
C VAL A 111 7.37 -2.03 -7.40
N VAL A 112 7.54 -2.92 -6.42
CA VAL A 112 8.85 -3.45 -6.01
C VAL A 112 8.89 -4.95 -6.32
N PRO A 113 9.47 -5.34 -7.47
CA PRO A 113 9.63 -6.75 -7.81
C PRO A 113 10.52 -7.45 -6.78
N TYR A 114 10.25 -8.74 -6.55
CA TYR A 114 11.08 -9.53 -5.65
C TYR A 114 11.11 -11.02 -5.99
N GLU A 115 12.17 -11.68 -5.53
CA GLU A 115 12.34 -13.12 -5.55
C GLU A 115 12.44 -13.70 -4.13
N VAL A 116 11.97 -14.93 -3.95
CA VAL A 116 12.20 -15.68 -2.72
C VAL A 116 13.35 -16.65 -2.97
N ARG A 117 14.49 -16.38 -2.32
CA ARG A 117 15.69 -17.23 -2.38
C ARG A 117 15.64 -18.33 -1.30
N LEU A 118 16.61 -19.23 -1.36
CA LEU A 118 16.77 -20.33 -0.41
C LEU A 118 16.86 -19.81 1.04
N GLY A 119 16.04 -20.37 1.94
CA GLY A 119 15.98 -19.93 3.34
C GLY A 119 15.07 -18.73 3.61
N ASN A 120 14.06 -18.49 2.76
CA ASN A 120 13.09 -17.38 2.88
C ASN A 120 13.72 -15.98 2.86
N ILE A 121 14.88 -15.86 2.21
CA ILE A 121 15.51 -14.57 1.97
C ILE A 121 14.77 -13.89 0.82
N ILE A 122 14.20 -12.72 1.08
CA ILE A 122 13.52 -11.91 0.07
C ILE A 122 14.55 -11.00 -0.58
N ASP A 123 14.68 -11.08 -1.89
CA ASP A 123 15.57 -10.22 -2.68
C ASP A 123 14.73 -9.26 -3.50
N PHE A 124 14.87 -7.96 -3.24
CA PHE A 124 14.08 -6.90 -3.88
C PHE A 124 14.86 -6.26 -5.02
N ALA A 125 14.20 -6.10 -6.18
CA ALA A 125 14.72 -5.34 -7.30
C ALA A 125 14.48 -3.83 -7.13
N GLU A 126 14.96 -3.04 -8.08
CA GLU A 126 14.69 -1.60 -8.10
C GLU A 126 13.18 -1.30 -8.20
N PRO A 127 12.67 -0.35 -7.40
CA PRO A 127 11.26 0.03 -7.45
C PRO A 127 10.93 0.78 -8.73
N ASN A 128 9.84 0.38 -9.39
CA ASN A 128 9.20 1.20 -10.41
C ASN A 128 8.18 2.13 -9.74
N VAL A 129 8.22 3.42 -10.07
CA VAL A 129 7.35 4.44 -9.47
C VAL A 129 6.61 5.17 -10.58
N GLN A 130 5.28 5.19 -10.49
CA GLN A 130 4.42 5.89 -11.44
C GLN A 130 3.38 6.76 -10.74
N GLU A 131 3.03 7.89 -11.35
CA GLU A 131 1.89 8.69 -10.90
C GLU A 131 0.58 8.04 -11.36
N VAL A 132 -0.39 7.96 -10.45
CA VAL A 132 -1.70 7.36 -10.69
C VAL A 132 -2.81 8.31 -10.24
N HIS A 133 -4.06 7.94 -10.50
CA HIS A 133 -5.20 8.72 -10.01
C HIS A 133 -5.44 8.47 -8.51
N PRO A 134 -5.70 9.52 -7.72
CA PRO A 134 -6.06 9.35 -6.31
C PRO A 134 -7.45 8.72 -6.21
N GLU A 135 -7.56 7.72 -5.35
CA GLU A 135 -8.79 7.05 -4.99
C GLU A 135 -9.26 7.47 -3.60
N ILE A 136 -8.37 7.71 -2.64
CA ILE A 136 -8.65 8.07 -1.24
C ILE A 136 -8.96 9.57 -1.13
N PHE A 137 -8.04 10.43 -1.58
CA PHE A 137 -8.16 11.88 -1.48
C PHE A 137 -8.78 12.47 -2.74
N VAL A 138 -10.07 12.20 -2.94
CA VAL A 138 -10.81 12.79 -4.05
C VAL A 138 -11.12 14.24 -3.72
N VAL A 139 -10.57 15.18 -4.48
CA VAL A 139 -10.96 16.59 -4.40
C VAL A 139 -12.44 16.65 -4.76
N ARG A 140 -13.31 16.96 -3.80
CA ARG A 140 -14.71 17.28 -4.12
C ARG A 140 -14.69 18.54 -4.97
N GLU A 141 -15.10 18.43 -6.23
CA GLU A 141 -15.38 19.63 -7.03
C GLU A 141 -16.38 20.51 -6.25
N PRO A 142 -16.13 21.84 -6.17
CA PRO A 142 -16.91 22.76 -5.36
C PRO A 142 -18.38 22.88 -5.80
#